data_AF-A0A3C0BWZ7-F1
#
_entry.id   AF-A0A3C0BWZ7-F1
#
_cell.length_a   1.000
_cell.length_b   1.000
_cell.length_c   1.000
_cell.angle_alpha   90.00
_cell.angle_beta   90.00
_cell.angle_gamma   90.00
#
_symmetry.space_group_name_H-M   'P 1'
#
loop_
_entity.id
_entity.type
_entity.pdbx_description
1 polymer ?
#
loop_
_entity_poly.entity_id
_entity_poly.type
_entity_poly.pdbx_seq_one_letter_code
_entity_poly.pdbx_strand_id
1 'polypeptide(L)' 'MRHLKKEGEYFVCTDFRKPGSTDEYYDIDFWVNQKTGKLEVDNVKVHKVPVQEDGIWTQVPRYTFEGMDFEETN' A
#
# COMPACT_ATOMS: atom_id res chain seq x y z
N MET A 1 0.36 -2.58 11.55
CA MET A 1 -0.01 -3.58 10.52
C MET A 1 -1.53 -3.66 10.54
N ARG A 2 -2.22 -3.62 9.39
CA ARG A 2 -3.69 -3.76 9.38
C ARG A 2 -4.05 -5.20 9.04
N HIS A 3 -4.96 -5.80 9.79
CA HIS A 3 -5.46 -7.14 9.52
C HIS A 3 -6.78 -7.03 8.73
N LEU A 4 -6.95 -7.89 7.72
CA LEU A 4 -8.22 -7.98 6.99
C LEU A 4 -9.10 -9.01 7.69
N LYS A 5 -10.41 -8.77 7.78
CA LYS A 5 -11.39 -9.61 8.50
C LYS A 5 -11.48 -11.07 8.03
N LYS A 6 -10.85 -11.42 6.91
CA LYS A 6 -10.82 -12.79 6.39
C LYS A 6 -9.61 -13.51 6.94
N GLU A 7 -9.83 -14.67 7.55
CA GLU A 7 -8.80 -15.48 8.21
C GLU A 7 -7.53 -15.61 7.34
N GLY A 8 -6.41 -15.10 7.86
CA GLY A 8 -5.10 -15.23 7.22
C GLY A 8 -4.80 -14.21 6.12
N GLU A 9 -5.58 -13.15 5.94
CA GLU A 9 -5.30 -12.03 5.03
C GLU A 9 -4.74 -10.81 5.79
N TYR A 10 -3.62 -10.27 5.30
CA TYR A 10 -2.89 -9.13 5.84
C TYR A 10 -2.80 -8.03 4.81
N PHE A 11 -2.68 -6.80 5.28
CA PHE A 11 -2.48 -5.63 4.44
C PHE A 11 -1.24 -4.84 4.88
N VAL A 12 -0.37 -4.54 3.92
CA VAL A 12 0.86 -3.77 4.12
C VAL A 12 0.94 -2.65 3.09
N CYS A 13 1.20 -1.44 3.55
CA CYS A 13 1.46 -0.27 2.72
C CYS A 13 2.93 0.15 2.95
N THR A 14 3.66 0.45 1.89
CA THR A 14 5.05 0.89 1.99
C THR A 14 5.42 1.89 0.90
N ASP A 15 6.34 2.79 1.24
CA ASP A 15 6.83 3.82 0.33
C ASP A 15 8.08 3.34 -0.42
N PHE A 16 8.05 3.41 -1.74
CA PHE A 16 9.19 3.17 -2.61
C PHE A 16 9.69 4.47 -3.23
N ARG A 17 10.93 4.84 -2.94
CA ARG A 17 11.58 6.04 -3.49
C ARG A 17 12.29 5.73 -4.80
N LYS A 18 12.17 6.65 -5.76
CA LYS A 18 13.05 6.62 -6.93
C LYS A 18 14.50 6.83 -6.48
N PRO A 19 15.47 6.06 -7.01
CA PRO A 19 16.88 6.26 -6.71
C PRO A 19 17.31 7.71 -6.95
N GLY A 20 18.01 8.29 -5.98
CA GLY A 20 18.48 9.67 -6.04
C GLY A 20 17.44 10.74 -5.72
N SER A 21 16.22 10.36 -5.33
CA SER A 21 15.17 11.29 -4.89
C SER A 21 14.71 11.00 -3.46
N THR A 22 14.43 12.06 -2.71
CA THR A 22 13.80 11.99 -1.39
C THR A 22 12.28 12.02 -1.47
N ASP A 23 11.74 12.75 -2.45
CA ASP A 23 10.34 13.18 -2.46
C ASP A 23 9.52 12.57 -3.62
N GLU A 24 10.19 11.99 -4.62
CA GLU A 24 9.56 11.18 -5.67
C GLU A 24 9.41 9.74 -5.16
N TYR A 25 8.36 9.49 -4.35
CA TYR A 25 8.04 8.18 -3.80
C TYR A 25 6.64 7.70 -4.18
N TYR A 26 6.48 6.38 -4.25
CA TYR A 26 5.24 5.68 -4.55
C TYR A 26 4.76 4.96 -3.29
N ASP A 27 3.49 5.15 -2.95
CA ASP A 27 2.82 4.39 -1.89
C ASP A 27 2.22 3.14 -2.54
N ILE A 28 2.71 1.96 -2.16
CA ILE A 28 2.31 0.68 -2.74
C ILE A 28 1.71 -0.22 -1.65
N ASP A 29 0.53 -0.73 -1.97
CA ASP A 29 -0.23 -1.65 -1.13
C ASP A 29 -0.01 -3.10 -1.55
N PHE A 30 0.14 -3.97 -0.56
CA PHE A 30 0.28 -5.41 -0.68
C PHE A 30 -0.79 -6.10 0.14
N TRP A 31 -1.57 -6.96 -0.52
CA TRP A 31 -2.43 -7.92 0.14
C TRP A 31 -1.66 -9.23 0.24
N VAL A 32 -1.45 -9.69 1.46
CA VAL A 32 -0.66 -10.88 1.76
C VAL A 32 -1.58 -11.90 2.38
N ASN A 33 -1.42 -13.17 2.05
CA ASN A 33 -2.17 -14.24 2.69
C ASN A 33 -1.27 -15.41 3.09
N GLN A 34 -1.80 -16.30 3.93
CA GLN A 34 -1.09 -17.50 4.38
C GLN A 34 -1.82 -18.81 4.05
N LYS A 35 -2.69 -18.82 3.03
CA LYS A 35 -3.59 -19.95 2.72
C LYS A 35 -2.81 -21.25 2.39
N THR A 36 -1.58 -21.13 1.91
CA THR A 36 -0.68 -22.25 1.56
C THR A 36 0.21 -22.70 2.72
N GLY A 37 0.10 -22.09 3.91
CA GLY A 37 1.03 -22.28 5.03
C GLY A 37 2.33 -21.45 4.90
N LYS A 38 2.43 -20.58 3.89
CA LYS A 38 3.51 -19.59 3.71
C LYS A 38 2.91 -18.22 3.43
N LEU A 39 3.61 -17.16 3.81
CA LEU A 39 3.23 -15.79 3.44
C LEU A 39 3.46 -15.57 1.94
N GLU A 40 2.40 -15.20 1.24
CA GLU A 40 2.39 -14.97 -0.20
C GLU A 40 1.66 -13.67 -0.52
N VAL A 41 2.17 -12.93 -1.51
CA VAL A 41 1.52 -11.73 -2.01
C VAL A 41 0.42 -12.15 -2.98
N ASP A 42 -0.82 -11.83 -2.63
CA ASP A 42 -2.02 -12.09 -3.44
C ASP A 42 -2.26 -10.99 -4.47
N ASN A 43 -2.08 -9.73 -4.03
CA ASN A 43 -2.36 -8.57 -4.86
C ASN A 43 -1.42 -7.42 -4.51
N VAL A 44 -1.12 -6.60 -5.52
CA VAL A 44 -0.30 -5.39 -5.40
C VAL A 44 -1.00 -4.25 -6.14
N LYS A 45 -1.12 -3.09 -5.50
CA LYS A 45 -1.66 -1.88 -6.14
C LYS A 45 -0.84 -0.65 -5.75
N VAL A 46 -0.73 0.28 -6.71
CA VAL A 46 -0.17 1.62 -6.45
C VAL A 46 -1.28 2.48 -5.87
N HIS A 47 -1.15 2.85 -4.60
CA HIS A 47 -2.13 3.65 -3.88
C HIS A 47 -1.89 5.15 -4.09
N LYS A 48 -0.64 5.62 -4.04
CA LYS A 48 -0.30 7.00 -4.41
C LYS A 48 0.89 7.07 -5.36
N VAL A 49 0.85 8.06 -6.24
CA VAL A 49 1.96 8.38 -7.14
C VAL A 49 2.52 9.77 -6.82
N PRO A 50 3.82 9.98 -6.99
CA PRO A 50 4.40 11.31 -6.92
C PRO A 50 4.05 12.09 -8.19
N VAL A 51 3.54 13.30 -8.03
CA VAL A 51 3.31 14.26 -9.13
C VAL A 51 4.08 15.54 -8.80
N GLN A 52 4.80 16.07 -9.79
CA GLN A 52 5.55 17.32 -9.61
C GLN A 52 4.73 18.50 -10.15
N GLU A 53 4.45 19.46 -9.27
CA GLU A 53 3.76 20.71 -9.59
C GLU A 53 4.58 21.87 -9.00
N ASP A 54 4.95 22.85 -9.82
CA ASP A 54 5.74 24.02 -9.42
C ASP A 54 7.05 23.67 -8.68
N GLY A 55 7.69 22.56 -9.05
CA GLY A 55 8.93 22.07 -8.44
C GLY A 55 8.73 21.33 -7.11
N ILE A 56 7.49 21.20 -6.63
CA ILE A 56 7.13 20.48 -5.40
C ILE A 56 6.56 19.11 -5.76
N TRP A 57 7.03 18.06 -5.10
CA TRP A 57 6.47 16.72 -5.21
C TRP A 57 5.28 16.55 -4.26
N THR A 58 4.13 16.16 -4.81
CA THR A 58 2.92 15.86 -4.04
C THR A 58 2.49 14.41 -4.29
N GLN A 59 1.82 13.82 -3.30
CA GLN A 59 1.31 12.45 -3.41
C GLN A 59 -0.15 12.46 -3.84
N VAL A 60 -0.42 11.90 -5.01
CA VAL A 60 -1.78 11.84 -5.58
C VAL A 60 -2.35 10.42 -5.42
N PRO A 61 -3.44 10.24 -4.67
CA PRO A 61 -4.07 8.94 -4.51
C PRO A 61 -4.72 8.45 -5.81
N ARG A 62 -4.61 7.15 -6.08
CA ARG A 62 -5.23 6.46 -7.23
C ARG A 62 -6.57 5.83 -6.88
N TYR A 63 -6.82 5.54 -5.61
CA TYR A 63 -8.08 5.06 -5.08
C TYR A 63 -8.17 5.35 -3.58
N THR A 64 -9.36 5.16 -3.02
CA THR A 64 -9.60 5.22 -1.57
C THR A 64 -9.91 3.82 -1.04
N PHE A 65 -9.81 3.67 0.28
CA PHE A 65 -10.18 2.45 0.99
C PHE A 65 -11.70 2.32 1.25
N GLU A 66 -12.52 3.15 0.62
CA GLU A 66 -13.97 3.14 0.82
C GLU A 66 -14.57 1.78 0.43
N GLY A 67 -15.39 1.23 1.33
CA GLY A 67 -16.00 -0.08 1.15
C GLY A 67 -15.09 -1.28 1.46
N MET A 68 -13.86 -1.05 1.93
CA MET A 68 -12.99 -2.13 2.42
C MET A 68 -13.13 -2.30 3.94
N ASP A 69 -13.32 -3.55 4.36
CA ASP A 69 -13.41 -3.95 5.77
C ASP A 69 -12.02 -4.25 6.35
N PHE A 70 -11.44 -3.27 7.05
CA PHE A 70 -10.20 -3.46 7.82
C PHE A 70 -10.51 -3.63 9.32
N GLU A 71 -9.74 -4.49 10.00
CA GLU A 71 -9.63 -4.48 11.46
C GLU A 71 -8.25 -3.92 11.85
N GLU A 72 -8.29 -2.86 12.65
CA GLU A 72 -7.08 -2.27 13.21
C GLU A 72 -6.70 -3.03 14.48
N THR A 73 -5.60 -3.77 14.41
CA THR A 73 -5.04 -4.49 15.56
C THR A 73 -3.88 -3.69 16.13
N ASN A 74 -3.99 -3.30 17.41
CA ASN A 74 -2.93 -2.62 18.17
C ASN A 74 -1.79 -3.58 18.54
#